data_AF-A0A959NKS5-F1
#
_entry.id   AF-A0A959NKS5-F1
#
_cell.length_a   1.000
_cell.length_b   1.000
_cell.length_c   1.000
_cell.angle_alpha   90.00
_cell.angle_beta   90.00
_cell.angle_gamma   90.00
#
_symmetry.space_group_name_H-M   'P 1'
#
loop_
_entity.id
_entity.type
_entity.pdbx_description
1 polymer ?
#
loop_
_entity_poly.entity_id
_entity_poly.type
_entity_poly.pdbx_seq_one_letter_code
_entity_poly.pdbx_strand_id
1 'polypeptide(L)' 'MIDKIFFDTNMIVYLFDLGEPNKRKKVTKLLHKLVDNSRLFISSQVVNEFINYSTKKIENE' A
#
# COMPACT_ATOMS: atom_id res chain seq x y z
N MET A 1 -19.91 1.26 -15.79
CA MET A 1 -19.33 0.52 -14.65
C MET A 1 -18.26 1.41 -14.04
N ILE A 2 -18.21 1.59 -12.72
CA ILE A 2 -17.10 2.33 -12.09
C ILE A 2 -15.97 1.33 -11.88
N ASP A 3 -14.86 1.53 -12.58
CA ASP A 3 -13.69 0.65 -12.46
C ASP A 3 -13.09 0.78 -11.05
N LYS A 4 -13.03 -0.35 -10.35
CA LYS A 4 -12.36 -0.47 -9.06
C LYS A 4 -10.91 -0.86 -9.29
N ILE A 5 -10.01 -0.25 -8.53
CA ILE A 5 -8.56 -0.49 -8.60
C ILE A 5 -8.15 -1.25 -7.35
N PHE A 6 -7.61 -2.44 -7.58
CA PHE A 6 -7.03 -3.27 -6.53
C PHE A 6 -5.67 -2.73 -6.11
N PHE A 7 -5.46 -2.57 -4.80
CA PHE A 7 -4.17 -2.23 -4.24
C PHE A 7 -3.48 -3.48 -3.68
N ASP A 8 -2.33 -3.79 -4.25
CA ASP A 8 -1.45 -4.88 -3.85
C ASP A 8 -0.57 -4.49 -2.64
N THR A 9 -0.02 -5.49 -1.95
CA THR A 9 0.88 -5.37 -0.79
C THR A 9 2.05 -4.42 -1.08
N ASN A 10 2.66 -4.50 -2.27
CA ASN A 10 3.77 -3.64 -2.66
C ASN A 10 3.44 -2.15 -2.60
N MET A 11 2.21 -1.79 -2.99
CA MET A 11 1.77 -0.39 -2.95
C MET A 11 1.65 0.09 -1.50
N ILE A 12 1.15 -0.77 -0.61
CA ILE A 12 1.08 -0.46 0.82
C ILE A 12 2.48 -0.33 1.42
N VAL A 13 3.41 -1.25 1.09
CA VAL A 13 4.81 -1.17 1.55
C VAL A 13 5.44 0.16 1.14
N TYR A 14 5.31 0.57 -0.12
CA TYR A 14 5.90 1.82 -0.59
C TYR A 14 5.27 3.08 0.02
N LEU A 15 4.06 3.03 0.57
CA LEU A 15 3.49 4.16 1.32
C LEU A 15 4.29 4.45 2.60
N PHE A 16 4.85 3.40 3.22
CA PHE A 16 5.55 3.49 4.51
C PHE A 16 7.07 3.35 4.40
N ASP A 17 7.59 2.93 3.24
CA ASP A 17 9.03 2.81 3.03
C ASP A 17 9.72 4.18 2.93
N LEU A 18 10.63 4.47 3.87
CA LEU A 18 11.45 5.68 3.87
C LEU A 18 12.66 5.59 2.93
N GLY A 19 13.10 4.38 2.57
CA GLY A 19 14.25 4.14 1.70
C GLY A 19 13.97 4.40 0.22
N GLU A 20 12.69 4.41 -0.18
CA GLU A 20 12.26 4.54 -1.58
C GLU A 20 11.36 5.80 -1.80
N PRO A 21 11.87 7.02 -1.53
CA PRO A 21 11.05 8.25 -1.50
C PRO A 21 10.34 8.56 -2.83
N ASN A 22 10.95 8.19 -3.97
CA ASN A 22 10.37 8.38 -5.29
C ASN A 22 9.16 7.48 -5.54
N LYS A 23 9.22 6.21 -5.12
CA LYS A 23 8.10 5.28 -5.21
C LYS A 23 6.99 5.69 -4.25
N ARG A 24 7.35 6.05 -3.01
CA ARG A 24 6.41 6.59 -2.02
C ARG A 24 5.61 7.77 -2.57
N LYS A 25 6.29 8.80 -3.10
CA LYS A 25 5.62 9.98 -3.67
C LYS A 25 4.62 9.62 -4.78
N LYS A 26 4.97 8.69 -5.67
CA LYS A 26 4.08 8.21 -6.73
C LYS A 26 2.85 7.51 -6.15
N VAL A 27 3.05 6.61 -5.20
CA VAL A 27 1.96 5.83 -4.59
C VAL A 27 1.04 6.72 -3.75
N THR A 28 1.58 7.64 -2.95
CA THR A 28 0.79 8.63 -2.19
C THR A 28 -0.08 9.48 -3.13
N LYS A 29 0.47 9.97 -4.25
CA LYS A 29 -0.31 10.72 -5.25
C LYS A 29 -1.44 9.88 -5.85
N LEU A 30 -1.18 8.60 -6.12
CA LEU A 30 -2.19 7.69 -6.64
C LEU A 30 -3.29 7.43 -5.60
N LEU A 31 -2.92 7.20 -4.33
CA LEU A 31 -3.85 6.99 -3.24
C LEU A 31 -4.82 8.16 -3.10
N HIS A 32 -4.32 9.40 -3.04
CA HIS A 32 -5.17 10.59 -2.95
C HIS A 32 -6.15 10.69 -4.13
N LYS A 33 -5.71 10.43 -5.36
CA LYS A 33 -6.58 10.47 -6.55
C LYS A 33 -7.71 9.42 -6.49
N LEU A 34 -7.46 8.27 -5.89
CA LEU A 34 -8.37 7.13 -5.92
C LEU A 34 -9.28 7.03 -4.70
N VAL A 35 -8.84 7.53 -3.54
CA VAL A 35 -9.62 7.50 -2.29
C VAL A 35 -10.86 8.40 -2.40
N ASP A 36 -10.72 9.60 -2.99
CA ASP A 36 -11.80 10.56 -3.18
C ASP A 36 -12.97 10.00 -4.02
N ASN A 37 -12.67 9.00 -4.85
CA ASN A 37 -13.63 8.39 -5.75
C ASN A 37 -14.16 7.04 -5.24
N SER A 38 -13.78 6.60 -4.03
CA SER A 38 -14.10 5.26 -3.49
C SER A 38 -13.78 4.11 -4.46
N ARG A 39 -12.75 4.29 -5.30
CA ARG A 39 -12.32 3.31 -6.31
C ARG A 39 -11.26 2.35 -5.81
N LEU A 40 -10.73 2.57 -4.62
CA LEU A 40 -9.65 1.77 -4.05
C LEU A 40 -10.21 0.60 -3.25
N PHE A 41 -9.68 -0.60 -3.44
CA PHE A 41 -9.95 -1.73 -2.55
C PHE A 41 -8.69 -2.55 -2.32
N ILE A 42 -8.59 -3.10 -1.11
CA ILE A 42 -7.54 -4.04 -0.68
C ILE A 42 -8.22 -5.33 -0.21
N SER A 43 -7.54 -6.47 -0.36
CA SER A 43 -8.02 -7.72 0.22
C SER A 43 -7.47 -7.90 1.63
N SER A 44 -8.14 -8.72 2.44
CA SER A 44 -7.61 -9.15 3.74
C SER A 44 -6.28 -9.89 3.62
N GLN A 45 -6.05 -10.63 2.53
CA GLN A 45 -4.77 -11.27 2.25
C GLN A 45 -3.64 -10.25 2.12
N VAL A 46 -3.84 -9.17 1.36
CA VAL A 46 -2.86 -8.09 1.21
C VAL A 46 -2.53 -7.44 2.56
N VAL A 47 -3.52 -7.25 3.42
CA VAL A 47 -3.31 -6.74 4.79
C VAL A 47 -2.45 -7.71 5.61
N ASN A 48 -2.75 -9.01 5.57
CA ASN A 48 -1.97 -10.02 6.28
C ASN A 48 -0.52 -10.10 5.79
N GLU A 49 -0.30 -10.03 4.47
CA GLU A 49 1.05 -9.99 3.89
C GLU A 49 1.81 -8.74 4.34
N PHE A 50 1.16 -7.58 4.33
CA PHE A 50 1.78 -6.32 4.77
C PHE A 50 2.18 -6.37 6.25
N ILE A 51 1.31 -6.86 7.13
CA ILE A 51 1.62 -6.99 8.56
C ILE A 51 2.83 -7.90 8.72
N ASN A 52 2.80 -9.12 8.14
CA ASN A 52 3.92 -10.05 8.24
C ASN A 52 5.23 -9.47 7.69
N TYR A 53 5.19 -8.75 6.56
CA TYR A 53 6.39 -8.14 5.98
C TYR A 53 6.95 -7.01 6.86
N SER A 54 6.09 -6.14 7.37
CA SER A 54 6.50 -4.99 8.17
C SER A 54 6.95 -5.36 9.59
N THR A 55 6.38 -6.40 10.20
CA THR A 55 6.74 -6.83 11.56
C THR A 55 7.90 -7.82 11.61
N LYS A 56 8.13 -8.64 10.58
CA LYS A 56 9.32 -9.51 10.53
C LYS A 56 10.64 -8.76 10.56
N LYS A 57 10.64 -7.48 10.21
CA LYS A 57 11.82 -6.61 10.35
C LYS A 57 12.16 -6.30 11.82
N ILE A 58 11.23 -6.53 12.76
CA ILE A 58 11.33 -6.23 14.20
C ILE A 58 11.78 -7.46 15.02
N GLU A 59 11.74 -8.69 14.47
CA GLU A 59 12.11 -9.91 15.21
C GLU A 59 13.63 -10.04 15.53
N ASN A 60 14.46 -9.04 15.22
CA ASN A 60 15.90 -9.04 15.54
C ASN A 60 16.41 -7.68 16.06
N GLU A 61 15.71 -7.05 17.02
CA GLU A 61 16.24 -5.93 17.82
C GLU A 61 16.39 -6.33 19.30
#